data_AF-A0A967N5Q9-F1
#
_entry.id   AF-A0A967N5Q9-F1
#
_cell.length_a   1.000
_cell.length_b   1.000
_cell.length_c   1.000
_cell.angle_alpha   90.00
_cell.angle_beta   90.00
_cell.angle_gamma   90.00
#
_symmetry.space_group_name_H-M   'P 1'
#
loop_
_entity.id
_entity.type
_entity.pdbx_description
1 polymer ?
#
loop_
_entity_poly.entity_id
_entity_poly.type
_entity_poly.pdbx_seq_one_letter_code
_entity_poly.pdbx_strand_id
1 'polypeptide(L)' 'MVYHPVKSCRTVSTGLADSRKRLLEESDVLALYIESDMMDQRVVSEAQLKNRIDAFFEGLDSRKTRLAGTPTQTGRE' A
#
# COMPACT_ATOMS: atom_id res chain seq x y z
N MET A 1 -1.73 -6.35 -0.65
CA MET A 1 -1.87 -6.63 0.80
C MET A 1 -2.34 -5.37 1.51
N VAL A 2 -3.19 -5.46 2.55
CA VAL A 2 -3.70 -4.28 3.28
C VAL A 2 -3.20 -4.34 4.73
N TYR A 3 -2.51 -3.30 5.17
CA TYR A 3 -1.99 -3.13 6.52
C TYR A 3 -2.84 -2.08 7.25
N HIS A 4 -3.40 -2.45 8.41
CA HIS A 4 -4.26 -1.59 9.24
C HIS A 4 -3.62 -1.32 10.63
N PRO A 5 -2.61 -0.45 10.75
CA PRO A 5 -2.17 -0.01 12.08
C PRO A 5 -3.32 0.66 12.84
N VAL A 6 -3.54 0.18 14.06
CA VAL A 6 -4.45 0.83 15.00
C VAL A 6 -3.61 1.72 15.92
N LYS A 7 -3.83 3.04 15.91
CA LYS A 7 -3.01 3.98 16.70
C LYS A 7 -2.99 3.67 18.20
N SER A 8 -4.09 3.13 18.72
CA SER A 8 -4.18 2.65 20.11
C SER A 8 -3.33 1.41 20.42
N CYS A 9 -2.85 0.67 19.42
CA CYS A 9 -2.01 -0.51 19.59
C CYS A 9 -0.61 -0.31 18.97
N ARG A 10 0.31 0.24 19.79
CA ARG A 10 1.69 0.51 19.37
C ARG A 10 2.45 -0.75 18.93
N THR A 11 2.27 -1.87 19.62
CA THR A 11 3.01 -3.12 19.34
C THR A 11 2.72 -3.65 17.94
N VAL A 12 1.45 -3.63 17.53
CA VAL A 12 1.05 -4.10 16.19
C VAL A 12 1.48 -3.07 15.13
N SER A 13 1.30 -1.78 15.39
CA SER A 13 1.60 -0.72 14.42
C SER A 13 3.08 -0.66 14.03
N THR A 14 4.00 -0.85 14.98
CA THR A 14 5.44 -0.86 14.69
C THR A 14 5.84 -2.07 13.84
N GLY A 15 5.26 -3.25 14.10
CA GLY A 15 5.55 -4.47 13.34
C GLY A 15 5.01 -4.45 11.91
N LEU A 16 3.90 -3.75 11.65
CA LEU A 16 3.30 -3.65 10.31
C LEU A 16 4.14 -2.81 9.35
N ALA A 17 4.84 -1.78 9.84
CA ALA A 17 5.73 -0.97 9.01
C ALA A 17 6.94 -1.78 8.51
N ASP A 18 7.54 -2.57 9.40
CA ASP A 18 8.67 -3.45 9.06
C ASP A 18 8.22 -4.60 8.15
N SER A 19 7.08 -5.23 8.46
CA SER A 19 6.46 -6.26 7.62
C SER A 19 6.16 -5.76 6.20
N ARG A 20 5.70 -4.51 6.07
CA ARG A 20 5.45 -3.90 4.76
C ARG A 20 6.74 -3.73 3.96
N LYS A 21 7.83 -3.30 4.61
CA LYS A 21 9.13 -3.14 3.96
C LYS A 21 9.64 -4.49 3.46
N ARG A 22 9.60 -5.50 4.33
CA ARG A 22 10.01 -6.86 3.97
C ARG A 22 9.18 -7.45 2.82
N LEU A 23 7.86 -7.24 2.85
CA LEU A 23 6.97 -7.67 1.76
C LEU A 23 7.34 -7.00 0.43
N LEU A 24 7.66 -5.70 0.44
CA LEU A 24 8.04 -4.97 -0.78
C LEU A 24 9.38 -5.44 -1.35
N GLU A 25 10.30 -5.87 -0.48
CA GLU A 25 11.62 -6.41 -0.85
C GLU A 25 11.52 -7.85 -1.37
N GLU A 26 10.66 -8.68 -0.76
CA GLU A 26 10.53 -10.10 -1.10
C GLU A 26 9.49 -10.37 -2.19
N SER A 27 8.55 -9.46 -2.40
CA SER A 27 7.42 -9.65 -3.30
C SER A 27 7.11 -8.35 -4.02
N ASP A 28 6.94 -8.40 -5.34
CA ASP A 28 6.50 -7.24 -6.15
C ASP A 28 4.99 -6.96 -5.96
N VAL A 29 4.50 -7.08 -4.72
CA VAL A 29 3.09 -6.93 -4.36
C VAL A 29 2.90 -5.57 -3.69
N LEU A 30 1.99 -4.77 -4.26
CA LEU A 30 1.62 -3.49 -3.67
C LEU A 30 0.94 -3.67 -2.30
N ALA A 31 1.35 -2.82 -1.36
CA ALA A 31 0.85 -2.80 0.01
C ALA A 31 0.15 -1.46 0.33
N LEU A 32 -1.13 -1.53 0.71
CA LEU A 32 -1.93 -0.40 1.16
C LEU A 32 -1.79 -0.23 2.68
N TYR A 33 -1.56 0.99 3.15
CA TYR A 33 -1.37 1.31 4.58
C TYR A 33 -2.43 2.31 5.04
N ILE A 34 -3.37 1.82 5.84
CA ILE A 34 -4.53 2.56 6.33
C ILE A 34 -4.42 2.71 7.84
N GLU A 35 -4.20 3.94 8.30
CA GLU A 35 -4.27 4.23 9.72
C GLU A 35 -5.71 4.32 10.20
N SER A 36 -6.02 3.62 11.29
CA SER A 36 -7.32 3.67 11.95
C SER A 36 -7.13 3.82 13.46
N ASP A 37 -8.12 4.38 14.14
CA ASP A 37 -8.18 4.40 15.60
C ASP A 37 -9.55 3.89 16.03
N MET A 38 -9.56 2.90 16.93
CA MET A 38 -10.79 2.28 17.41
C MET A 38 -11.50 3.12 18.48
N MET A 39 -10.78 4.07 19.11
CA MET A 39 -11.24 4.88 20.23
C MET A 39 -11.64 6.29 19.81
N ASP A 40 -11.13 6.80 18.69
CA ASP A 40 -11.47 8.15 18.20
C ASP A 40 -11.74 8.20 16.69
N GLN A 41 -13.03 8.22 16.35
CA GLN A 41 -13.54 8.43 14.99
C GLN A 41 -13.10 9.76 14.36
N ARG A 42 -12.72 10.77 15.15
CA ARG A 42 -12.24 12.08 14.64
C ARG A 42 -10.83 12.00 14.06
N VAL A 43 -10.07 10.97 14.44
CA VAL A 43 -8.70 10.76 13.97
C VAL A 43 -8.67 10.15 12.57
N VAL A 44 -9.81 9.60 12.10
CA VAL A 44 -9.95 9.03 10.76
C VAL A 44 -10.51 10.08 9.81
N SER A 45 -9.66 10.62 8.93
CA SER A 45 -10.11 11.46 7.83
C SER A 45 -10.58 10.57 6.67
N GLU A 46 -11.88 10.49 6.45
CA GLU A 46 -12.47 9.76 5.33
C GLU A 46 -11.90 10.22 3.98
N ALA A 47 -11.63 11.52 3.85
CA ALA A 47 -11.02 12.10 2.65
C ALA A 47 -9.60 11.54 2.44
N GLN A 48 -8.79 11.48 3.50
CA GLN A 48 -7.44 10.91 3.41
C GLN A 48 -7.47 9.42 3.09
N LEU A 49 -8.44 8.70 3.65
CA LEU A 49 -8.60 7.27 3.40
C LEU A 49 -8.99 7.00 1.94
N LYS A 50 -10.00 7.70 1.42
CA LYS A 50 -10.43 7.59 0.02
C LYS A 50 -9.27 7.90 -0.94
N ASN A 51 -8.57 9.01 -0.74
CA ASN A 51 -7.42 9.38 -1.58
C ASN A 51 -6.31 8.31 -1.58
N ARG A 52 -6.04 7.67 -0.43
CA ARG A 52 -5.04 6.59 -0.34
C ARG A 52 -5.50 5.30 -1.04
N ILE A 53 -6.79 5.00 -0.96
CA ILE A 53 -7.40 3.85 -1.64
C ILE A 53 -7.40 4.08 -3.16
N ASP A 54 -7.81 5.26 -3.60
CA ASP A 54 -7.86 5.63 -5.02
C ASP A 54 -6.45 5.58 -5.65
N ALA A 55 -5.45 6.18 -4.99
CA ALA A 55 -4.06 6.11 -5.43
C ALA A 55 -3.50 4.68 -5.45
N PHE A 56 -3.97 3.81 -4.55
CA PHE A 56 -3.57 2.40 -4.54
C PHE A 56 -4.14 1.63 -5.73
N PHE A 57 -5.40 1.85 -6.08
CA PHE A 57 -6.01 1.25 -7.28
C PHE A 57 -5.38 1.78 -8.57
N GLU A 58 -5.10 3.08 -8.65
CA GLU A 58 -4.36 3.67 -9.78
C GLU A 58 -2.96 3.06 -9.93
N GLY A 59 -2.26 2.84 -8.81
CA GLY A 59 -0.96 2.16 -8.79
C GLY A 59 -1.02 0.70 -9.23
N LEU A 60 -2.10 -0.02 -8.88
CA LEU A 60 -2.34 -1.39 -9.34
C LEU A 60 -2.62 -1.43 -10.84
N ASP A 61 -3.45 -0.52 -11.36
CA ASP A 61 -3.77 -0.46 -12.78
C ASP A 61 -2.56 -0.03 -13.62
N SER A 62 -1.75 0.91 -13.11
CA SER A 62 -0.47 1.30 -13.71
C SER A 62 0.50 0.11 -13.80
N ARG A 63 0.59 -0.72 -12.75
CA ARG A 63 1.41 -1.94 -12.78
C ARG A 63 0.84 -2.99 -13.73
N LYS A 64 -0.48 -3.19 -13.74
CA LYS A 64 -1.14 -4.12 -14.65
C LYS A 64 -0.92 -3.71 -16.10
N THR A 65 -1.02 -2.43 -16.42
CA THR A 65 -0.73 -1.87 -17.74
C THR A 65 0.74 -2.05 -18.11
N ARG A 66 1.67 -1.82 -17.18
CA ARG A 66 3.10 -2.08 -17.40
C ARG A 66 3.41 -3.56 -17.65
N LEU A 67 2.76 -4.47 -16.93
CA LEU A 67 2.93 -5.92 -17.09
C LEU A 67 2.26 -6.43 -18.39
N ALA A 68 1.07 -5.90 -18.72
CA ALA A 68 0.34 -6.22 -19.96
C ALA A 68 0.97 -5.59 -21.21
N GLY A 69 1.70 -4.49 -21.05
CA GLY A 69 2.37 -3.74 -22.11
C GLY A 69 3.86 -4.02 -22.21
N THR A 70 4.32 -5.26 -22.09
CA THR A 70 5.71 -5.63 -22.41
C THR A 70 5.83 -5.94 -23.92
N PRO A 71 6.21 -5.00 -24.81
CA PRO A 71 7.08 -5.37 -25.91
C PRO A 71 8.48 -5.54 -25.31
N THR A 72 9.04 -6.73 -25.51
CA THR A 72 10.45 -7.05 -25.32
C THR A 72 11.32 -5.98 -25.97
N GLN A 73 11.84 -5.01 -25.20
CA GLN A 73 13.01 -4.24 -25.63
C GLN A 73 14.24 -5.10 -25.39
N THR A 74 14.43 -6.08 -26.28
CA THR A 74 15.74 -6.59 -26.64
C THR A 74 16.41 -5.52 -27.50
N GLY A 75 17.64 -5.14 -27.15
CA GLY A 75 18.57 -4.47 -28.05
C GLY A 75 18.54 -2.94 -28.01
N ARG A 76 19.55 -2.35 -27.37
CA ARG A 76 20.21 -1.17 -27.91
C ARG A 76 21.71 -1.36 -27.78
N GLU A 77 22.28 -1.75 -28.92
CA GLU A 77 23.69 -1.59 -29.28
C GLU A 77 24.08 -0.11 -29.34
#